data_AF-A0A4R2CGD3-F1
#
_entry.id   AF-A0A4R2CGD3-F1
#
_cell.length_a   1.000
_cell.length_b   1.000
_cell.length_c   1.000
_cell.angle_alpha   90.00
_cell.angle_beta   90.00
_cell.angle_gamma   90.00
#
_symmetry.space_group_name_H-M   'P 1'
#
loop_
_entity.id
_entity.type
_entity.pdbx_description
1 polymer ?
#
loop_
_entity_poly.entity_id
_entity_poly.type
_entity_poly.pdbx_seq_one_letter_code
_entity_poly.pdbx_strand_id
1 'polypeptide(L)'
;MTVGTPTASAPAPPGRIGSSIPAKDLLSFLDALGAWRDRRRAELDELDQAALQSEDADALSADVVLSMAVWKAVSDRYELILVTWDSGRVGPTETERISTLIWGGLDTGGAGGSLAVSLPEACTLSDALASTLRAKLALEPGDADLAARLRQLRAQVERINDLVAREPAVSRNEAIAAHHDLDRRVTDLTERARRGADVGGLIGPLEIDAARNERDLIVGGATRRERAADVARARAVRTELEAQGQAVRALADRCVAGVTPAPRLGVPDVTALGPVPNTPAELEKYLTRLDAVRRALGQAQSAYRAALERRDELAGRLDAYQVKAGSVARTSGTTEDLAELYRRGHEVLDSEPVNLVRLGALVAAYQTYLDTSLATGPKPQQGHESGRATGGTT
;
A
#
# COMPACT_ATOMS: atom_id res chain seq x y z
N MET A 1 10.57 -40.34 29.22
CA MET A 1 9.96 -40.70 27.92
C MET A 1 9.86 -39.41 27.12
N THR A 2 10.78 -39.17 26.20
CA THR A 2 10.79 -38.00 25.32
C THR A 2 10.77 -38.51 23.89
N VAL A 3 9.60 -38.93 23.43
CA VAL A 3 9.37 -39.07 21.99
C VAL A 3 9.20 -37.64 21.51
N GLY A 4 10.29 -37.02 21.04
CA GLY A 4 10.24 -35.67 20.48
C GLY A 4 9.28 -35.63 19.29
N THR A 5 8.44 -34.60 19.23
CA THR A 5 7.55 -34.41 18.09
C THR A 5 8.39 -34.31 16.81
N PRO A 6 8.04 -35.06 15.73
CA PRO A 6 8.81 -35.06 14.51
C PRO A 6 8.92 -33.65 13.93
N THR A 7 10.15 -33.22 13.62
CA THR A 7 10.45 -31.86 13.17
C THR A 7 9.67 -31.52 11.89
N ALA A 8 9.09 -30.31 11.88
CA ALA A 8 8.45 -29.80 10.66
C ALA A 8 9.53 -29.34 9.66
N SER A 9 9.28 -29.54 8.36
CA SER A 9 10.12 -29.03 7.27
C SER A 9 9.26 -28.29 6.26
N ALA A 10 9.69 -27.08 5.90
CA ALA A 10 8.99 -26.21 4.98
C ALA A 10 8.69 -26.92 3.66
N PRO A 11 7.46 -26.84 3.15
CA PRO A 11 7.09 -27.44 1.86
C PRO A 11 7.69 -26.65 0.69
N ALA A 12 7.95 -27.35 -0.41
CA ALA A 12 8.40 -26.72 -1.65
C ALA A 12 7.26 -25.85 -2.25
N PRO A 13 7.52 -24.57 -2.57
CA PRO A 13 6.48 -23.68 -3.07
C PRO A 13 6.11 -23.95 -4.53
N PRO A 14 4.83 -23.80 -4.92
CA PRO A 14 4.39 -24.01 -6.28
C PRO A 14 4.57 -22.74 -7.14
N GLY A 15 4.81 -22.96 -8.44
CA GLY A 15 4.82 -21.90 -9.45
C GLY A 15 5.89 -20.81 -9.26
N ARG A 16 5.62 -19.64 -9.83
CA ARG A 16 6.45 -18.43 -9.73
C ARG A 16 5.56 -17.18 -9.60
N ILE A 17 6.11 -16.07 -9.16
CA ILE A 17 5.38 -14.80 -9.02
C ILE A 17 4.70 -14.38 -10.35
N GLY A 18 3.42 -14.00 -10.29
CA GLY A 18 2.66 -13.51 -11.44
C GLY A 18 2.29 -14.58 -12.48
N SER A 19 2.37 -15.87 -12.12
CA SER A 19 1.96 -16.97 -12.99
C SER A 19 0.78 -17.73 -12.40
N SER A 20 -0.10 -18.25 -13.26
CA SER A 20 -1.17 -19.16 -12.84
C SER A 20 -0.56 -20.46 -12.31
N ILE A 21 -0.99 -20.88 -11.13
CA ILE A 21 -0.57 -22.11 -10.47
C ILE A 21 -1.59 -23.20 -10.79
N PRO A 22 -1.19 -24.36 -11.34
CA PRO A 22 -2.12 -25.47 -11.55
C PRO A 22 -2.82 -25.87 -10.26
N ALA A 23 -4.14 -26.06 -10.33
CA ALA A 23 -4.98 -26.35 -9.17
C ALA A 23 -4.48 -27.53 -8.31
N LYS A 24 -3.97 -28.58 -8.96
CA LYS A 24 -3.41 -29.76 -8.30
C LYS A 24 -2.15 -29.44 -7.50
N ASP A 25 -1.26 -28.63 -8.06
CA ASP A 25 -0.01 -28.25 -7.41
C ASP A 25 -0.29 -27.34 -6.22
N LEU A 26 -1.27 -26.44 -6.36
CA LEU A 26 -1.71 -25.57 -5.27
C LEU A 26 -2.36 -26.38 -4.14
N LEU A 27 -3.25 -27.32 -4.45
CA LEU A 27 -3.84 -28.20 -3.44
C LEU A 27 -2.77 -29.00 -2.68
N SER A 28 -1.84 -29.63 -3.41
CA SER A 28 -0.75 -30.40 -2.80
C SER A 28 0.13 -29.53 -1.90
N PHE A 29 0.38 -28.28 -2.29
CA PHE A 29 1.11 -27.33 -1.47
C PHE A 29 0.34 -26.93 -0.22
N LEU A 30 -0.96 -26.64 -0.34
CA LEU A 30 -1.80 -26.24 0.79
C LEU A 30 -1.94 -27.36 1.82
N ASP A 31 -2.11 -28.61 1.38
CA ASP A 31 -2.13 -29.76 2.28
C ASP A 31 -0.81 -29.92 3.04
N ALA A 32 0.32 -29.81 2.32
CA ALA A 32 1.65 -29.89 2.92
C ALA A 32 1.92 -28.72 3.89
N LEU A 33 1.46 -27.52 3.55
CA LEU A 33 1.60 -26.31 4.36
C LEU A 33 0.72 -26.36 5.62
N GLY A 34 -0.52 -26.83 5.52
CA GLY A 34 -1.38 -27.07 6.68
C GLY A 34 -0.76 -28.09 7.64
N ALA A 35 -0.28 -29.22 7.11
CA ALA A 35 0.42 -30.22 7.92
C ALA A 35 1.72 -29.69 8.54
N TRP A 36 2.46 -28.84 7.83
CA TRP A 36 3.65 -28.16 8.36
C TRP A 36 3.27 -27.19 9.50
N ARG A 37 2.23 -26.38 9.32
CA ARG A 37 1.77 -25.38 10.29
C ARG A 37 1.40 -26.02 11.61
N ASP A 38 0.62 -27.09 11.56
CA ASP A 38 0.12 -27.76 12.76
C ASP A 38 1.27 -28.48 13.50
N ARG A 39 2.17 -29.16 12.78
CA ARG A 39 3.37 -29.77 13.36
C ARG A 39 4.31 -28.74 13.98
N ARG A 40 4.57 -27.62 13.28
CA ARG A 40 5.41 -26.55 13.81
C ARG A 40 4.78 -25.90 15.04
N ARG A 41 3.44 -25.81 15.12
CA ARG A 41 2.80 -25.31 16.33
C ARG A 41 3.12 -26.20 17.53
N ALA A 42 2.91 -27.50 17.39
CA ALA A 42 3.23 -28.47 18.44
C ALA A 42 4.72 -28.42 18.85
N GLU A 43 5.64 -28.36 17.86
CA GLU A 43 7.08 -28.21 18.12
C GLU A 43 7.39 -26.92 18.90
N LEU A 44 6.77 -25.79 18.56
CA LEU A 44 6.99 -24.52 19.28
C LEU A 44 6.41 -24.52 20.69
N ASP A 45 5.26 -25.17 20.91
CA ASP A 45 4.68 -25.30 22.25
C ASP A 45 5.59 -26.16 23.16
N GLU A 46 6.21 -27.22 22.62
CA GLU A 46 7.23 -28.01 23.34
C GLU A 46 8.49 -27.19 23.65
N LEU A 47 8.98 -26.42 22.67
CA LEU A 47 10.17 -25.57 22.84
C LEU A 47 9.94 -24.44 23.83
N ASP A 48 8.75 -23.84 23.84
CA ASP A 48 8.34 -22.82 24.83
C ASP A 48 8.31 -23.42 26.24
N GLN A 49 7.67 -24.59 26.39
CA GLN A 49 7.65 -25.29 27.68
C GLN A 49 9.05 -25.65 28.18
N ALA A 50 9.94 -26.13 27.29
CA ALA A 50 11.32 -26.43 27.62
C ALA A 50 12.13 -25.17 27.98
N ALA A 51 11.90 -24.06 27.28
CA ALA A 51 12.55 -22.78 27.57
C ALA A 51 12.13 -22.23 28.94
N LEU A 52 10.86 -22.36 29.32
CA LEU A 52 10.37 -21.97 30.66
C LEU A 52 10.99 -22.79 31.79
N GLN A 53 11.43 -24.03 31.51
CA GLN A 53 12.08 -24.91 32.47
C GLN A 53 13.61 -24.78 32.47
N SER A 54 14.17 -24.00 31.55
CA SER A 54 15.62 -23.80 31.42
C SER A 54 16.13 -22.77 32.44
N GLU A 55 17.38 -22.94 32.87
CA GLU A 55 18.10 -21.96 33.70
C GLU A 55 18.31 -20.62 32.96
N ASP A 56 18.30 -20.64 31.62
CA ASP A 56 18.50 -19.49 30.73
C ASP A 56 17.19 -18.93 30.14
N ALA A 57 16.05 -19.11 30.83
CA ALA A 57 14.71 -18.74 30.32
C ALA A 57 14.64 -17.29 29.77
N ASP A 58 15.23 -16.32 30.48
CA ASP A 58 15.25 -14.91 30.07
C ASP A 58 16.00 -14.70 28.74
N ALA A 59 17.08 -15.45 28.51
CA ALA A 59 17.89 -15.35 27.29
C ALA A 59 17.22 -16.01 26.07
N LEU A 60 16.32 -16.97 26.30
CA LEU A 60 15.60 -17.71 25.25
C LEU A 60 14.25 -17.07 24.88
N SER A 61 13.66 -16.30 25.80
CA SER A 61 12.33 -15.69 25.63
C SER A 61 12.18 -14.90 24.34
N ALA A 62 13.16 -14.06 23.99
CA ALA A 62 13.11 -13.25 22.76
C ALA A 62 13.09 -14.12 21.48
N ASP A 63 13.84 -15.23 21.46
CA ASP A 63 13.91 -16.13 20.31
C ASP A 63 12.61 -16.95 20.18
N VAL A 64 12.03 -17.38 21.29
CA VAL A 64 10.73 -18.08 21.31
C VAL A 64 9.62 -17.16 20.80
N VAL A 65 9.56 -15.92 21.29
CA VAL A 65 8.58 -14.91 20.84
C VAL A 65 8.73 -14.64 19.34
N LEU A 66 9.96 -14.47 18.85
CA LEU A 66 10.21 -14.28 17.42
C LEU A 66 9.73 -15.49 16.60
N SER A 67 10.08 -16.70 17.02
CA SER A 67 9.68 -17.93 16.33
C SER A 67 8.16 -18.10 16.28
N MET A 68 7.48 -17.79 17.39
CA MET A 68 6.02 -17.81 17.50
C MET A 68 5.35 -16.75 16.60
N ALA A 69 5.93 -15.55 16.53
CA ALA A 69 5.42 -14.47 15.66
C ALA A 69 5.53 -14.85 14.18
N VAL A 70 6.66 -15.43 13.75
CA VAL A 70 6.84 -15.93 12.37
C VAL A 70 5.83 -17.03 12.05
N TRP A 71 5.65 -18.00 12.96
CA TRP A 71 4.62 -19.04 12.78
C TRP A 71 3.22 -18.46 12.64
N LYS A 72 2.86 -17.48 13.48
CA LYS A 72 1.54 -16.83 13.43
C LYS A 72 1.31 -16.12 12.09
N ALA A 73 2.30 -15.39 11.60
CA ALA A 73 2.22 -14.72 10.30
C ALA A 73 2.00 -15.73 9.15
N VAL A 74 2.69 -16.87 9.17
CA VAL A 74 2.48 -17.96 8.21
C VAL A 74 1.09 -18.56 8.34
N SER A 75 0.61 -18.82 9.57
CA SER A 75 -0.75 -19.32 9.82
C SER A 75 -1.82 -18.40 9.24
N ASP A 76 -1.69 -17.09 9.48
CA ASP A 76 -2.66 -16.09 9.03
C ASP A 76 -2.67 -15.98 7.49
N ARG A 77 -1.50 -16.03 6.87
CA ARG A 77 -1.39 -16.06 5.42
C ARG A 77 -1.98 -17.33 4.83
N TYR A 78 -1.77 -18.49 5.47
CA TYR A 78 -2.36 -19.76 5.06
C TYR A 78 -3.89 -19.70 5.10
N GLU A 79 -4.48 -19.18 6.18
CA GLU A 79 -5.93 -19.00 6.29
C GLU A 79 -6.49 -18.07 5.22
N LEU A 80 -5.81 -16.94 4.94
CA LEU A 80 -6.18 -16.05 3.86
C LEU A 80 -6.14 -16.72 2.48
N ILE A 81 -5.14 -17.58 2.23
CA ILE A 81 -5.06 -18.34 0.98
C ILE A 81 -6.19 -19.37 0.90
N LEU A 82 -6.53 -20.08 1.98
CA LEU A 82 -7.64 -21.03 1.99
C LEU A 82 -8.98 -20.35 1.67
N VAL A 83 -9.22 -19.17 2.24
CA VAL A 83 -10.43 -18.37 1.94
C VAL A 83 -10.43 -17.95 0.47
N THR A 84 -9.28 -17.55 -0.07
CA THR A 84 -9.16 -17.14 -1.48
C THR A 84 -9.29 -18.31 -2.46
N TRP A 85 -8.86 -19.51 -2.06
CA TRP A 85 -8.87 -20.73 -2.87
C TRP A 85 -10.27 -21.31 -3.07
N ASP A 86 -11.22 -21.02 -2.18
CA ASP A 86 -12.63 -21.47 -2.26
C ASP A 86 -12.80 -22.94 -2.68
N SER A 87 -12.01 -23.84 -2.05
CA SER A 87 -12.00 -25.28 -2.37
C SER A 87 -11.73 -25.63 -3.84
N GLY A 88 -11.01 -24.78 -4.58
CA GLY A 88 -10.67 -24.97 -5.99
C GLY A 88 -11.68 -24.42 -6.98
N ARG A 89 -12.70 -23.68 -6.52
CA ARG A 89 -13.68 -22.98 -7.39
C ARG A 89 -13.16 -21.62 -7.86
N VAL A 90 -11.86 -21.52 -8.11
CA VAL A 90 -11.19 -20.26 -8.45
C VAL A 90 -10.92 -20.12 -9.93
N GLY A 91 -11.04 -18.89 -10.43
CA GLY A 91 -10.63 -18.53 -11.78
C GLY A 91 -9.15 -18.15 -11.87
N PRO A 92 -8.71 -17.71 -13.06
CA PRO A 92 -7.33 -17.24 -13.29
C PRO A 92 -6.96 -16.05 -12.39
N THR A 93 -7.90 -15.13 -12.15
CA THR A 93 -7.70 -13.93 -11.33
C THR A 93 -7.41 -14.29 -9.87
N GLU A 94 -8.20 -15.18 -9.28
CA GLU A 94 -7.99 -15.65 -7.91
C GLU A 94 -6.70 -16.45 -7.80
N THR A 95 -6.35 -17.23 -8.83
CA THR A 95 -5.09 -17.98 -8.89
C THR A 95 -3.88 -17.04 -8.89
N GLU A 96 -3.93 -15.95 -9.65
CA GLU A 96 -2.90 -14.90 -9.65
C GLU A 96 -2.81 -14.18 -8.29
N ARG A 97 -3.97 -13.93 -7.67
CA ARG A 97 -4.02 -13.38 -6.30
C ARG A 97 -3.38 -14.33 -5.29
N ILE A 98 -3.62 -15.63 -5.39
CA ILE A 98 -2.96 -16.65 -4.54
C ILE A 98 -1.46 -16.70 -4.81
N SER A 99 -1.02 -16.64 -6.07
CA SER A 99 0.40 -16.51 -6.39
C SER A 99 1.01 -15.27 -5.71
N THR A 100 0.27 -14.16 -5.66
CA THR A 100 0.72 -12.94 -4.98
C THR A 100 0.78 -13.14 -3.46
N LEU A 101 -0.15 -13.89 -2.87
CA LEU A 101 -0.13 -14.23 -1.45
C LEU A 101 1.01 -15.20 -1.07
N ILE A 102 1.42 -16.10 -1.97
CA ILE A 102 2.53 -17.01 -1.71
C ILE A 102 3.87 -16.25 -1.82
N TRP A 103 4.06 -15.49 -2.91
CA TRP A 103 5.35 -14.89 -3.23
C TRP A 103 5.53 -13.45 -2.73
N GLY A 104 4.44 -12.79 -2.29
CA GLY A 104 4.44 -11.44 -1.76
C GLY A 104 4.87 -11.39 -0.29
N GLY A 105 5.38 -10.22 0.13
CA GLY A 105 5.86 -10.00 1.49
C GLY A 105 4.80 -10.31 2.56
N LEU A 106 5.23 -10.98 3.62
CA LEU A 106 4.49 -11.13 4.87
C LEU A 106 4.80 -9.98 5.80
N ASP A 107 3.82 -9.63 6.62
CA ASP A 107 4.07 -8.79 7.77
C ASP A 107 4.23 -9.70 8.99
N THR A 108 5.44 -9.75 9.54
CA THR A 108 5.76 -10.56 10.72
C THR A 108 5.43 -9.85 12.03
N GLY A 109 4.96 -8.60 12.01
CA GLY A 109 4.30 -7.91 13.14
C GLY A 109 5.10 -7.77 14.45
N GLY A 110 6.39 -8.10 14.48
CA GLY A 110 7.22 -8.11 15.69
C GLY A 110 8.09 -6.85 15.87
N ALA A 111 8.71 -6.72 17.04
CA ALA A 111 9.64 -5.63 17.41
C ALA A 111 10.86 -5.48 16.48
N GLY A 112 11.08 -6.43 15.56
CA GLY A 112 12.11 -6.40 14.51
C GLY A 112 11.68 -5.75 13.18
N GLY A 113 10.48 -5.18 13.10
CA GLY A 113 9.94 -4.57 11.88
C GLY A 113 9.23 -5.56 10.96
N SER A 114 8.48 -5.01 9.99
CA SER A 114 7.85 -5.79 8.92
C SER A 114 8.92 -6.27 7.96
N LEU A 115 9.30 -7.54 8.01
CA LEU A 115 10.25 -8.10 7.06
C LEU A 115 9.48 -8.54 5.81
N ALA A 116 9.77 -7.95 4.64
CA ALA A 116 9.16 -8.29 3.35
C ALA A 116 9.58 -9.68 2.81
N VAL A 117 9.38 -10.71 3.63
CA VAL A 117 9.72 -12.12 3.40
C VAL A 117 8.51 -12.80 2.80
N SER A 118 8.69 -13.60 1.75
CA SER A 118 7.60 -14.38 1.14
C SER A 118 7.15 -15.54 2.04
N LEU A 119 6.00 -16.16 1.75
CA LEU A 119 5.49 -17.29 2.53
C LEU A 119 6.48 -18.46 2.63
N PRO A 120 7.13 -18.88 1.53
CA PRO A 120 8.10 -19.97 1.59
C PRO A 120 9.34 -19.57 2.41
N GLU A 121 9.81 -18.33 2.25
CA GLU A 121 10.96 -17.82 3.02
C GLU A 121 10.63 -17.69 4.52
N ALA A 122 9.38 -17.38 4.88
CA ALA A 122 8.92 -17.32 6.27
C ALA A 122 8.83 -18.73 6.89
N CYS A 123 8.39 -19.74 6.12
CA CYS A 123 8.46 -21.14 6.56
C CYS A 123 9.91 -21.58 6.81
N THR A 124 10.83 -21.29 5.89
CA THR A 124 12.26 -21.65 6.07
C THR A 124 12.89 -20.88 7.23
N LEU A 125 12.51 -19.61 7.43
CA LEU A 125 12.95 -18.83 8.59
C LEU A 125 12.45 -19.46 9.90
N SER A 126 11.18 -19.87 9.96
CA SER A 126 10.65 -20.58 11.13
C SER A 126 11.41 -21.89 11.38
N ASP A 127 11.76 -22.65 10.34
CA ASP A 127 12.57 -23.88 10.48
C ASP A 127 13.95 -23.60 11.08
N ALA A 128 14.62 -22.54 10.59
CA ALA A 128 15.92 -22.11 11.11
C ALA A 128 15.85 -21.66 12.58
N LEU A 129 14.80 -20.90 12.96
CA LEU A 129 14.58 -20.45 14.33
C LEU A 129 14.28 -21.62 15.28
N ALA A 130 13.40 -22.55 14.89
CA ALA A 130 13.12 -23.76 15.65
C ALA A 130 14.38 -24.63 15.83
N SER A 131 15.20 -24.75 14.78
CA SER A 131 16.48 -25.47 14.87
C SER A 131 17.45 -24.81 15.84
N THR A 132 17.51 -23.48 15.85
CA THR A 132 18.36 -22.73 16.78
C THR A 132 17.91 -22.92 18.23
N LEU A 133 16.59 -22.88 18.48
CA LEU A 133 16.02 -23.12 19.81
C LEU A 133 16.31 -24.55 20.30
N ARG A 134 16.11 -25.56 19.45
CA ARG A 134 16.46 -26.96 19.75
C ARG A 134 17.93 -27.11 20.13
N ALA A 135 18.83 -26.49 19.36
CA ALA A 135 20.26 -26.55 19.61
C ALA A 135 20.64 -25.89 20.94
N LYS A 136 20.04 -24.74 21.29
CA LYS A 136 20.29 -24.02 22.55
C LYS A 136 19.75 -24.76 23.78
N LEU A 137 18.59 -25.40 23.65
CA LEU A 137 17.97 -26.18 24.73
C LEU A 137 18.66 -27.53 24.99
N ALA A 138 19.67 -27.88 24.18
CA ALA A 138 20.48 -29.09 24.34
C ALA A 138 19.64 -30.37 24.53
N LEU A 139 18.48 -30.46 23.86
CA LEU A 139 17.61 -31.62 23.93
C LEU A 139 18.38 -32.85 23.42
N GLU A 140 18.70 -33.79 24.31
CA GLU A 140 19.53 -34.97 24.00
C GLU A 140 18.84 -35.83 22.92
N PRO A 141 19.46 -35.99 21.74
CA PRO A 141 18.87 -36.73 20.64
C PRO A 141 19.12 -38.24 20.80
N GLY A 142 18.11 -39.06 20.47
CA GLY A 142 18.33 -40.49 20.21
C GLY A 142 18.93 -40.74 18.81
N ASP A 143 19.44 -41.95 18.53
CA ASP A 143 20.10 -42.27 17.26
C ASP A 143 19.22 -42.04 16.01
N ALA A 144 17.92 -42.32 16.10
CA ALA A 144 16.97 -42.06 15.01
C ALA A 144 16.75 -40.55 14.77
N ASP A 145 16.86 -39.75 15.83
CA ASP A 145 16.79 -38.29 15.76
C ASP A 145 18.05 -37.70 15.13
N LEU A 146 19.23 -38.27 15.45
CA LEU A 146 20.52 -37.88 14.86
C LEU A 146 20.52 -38.00 13.32
N ALA A 147 20.05 -39.13 12.80
CA ALA A 147 19.98 -39.36 11.35
C ALA A 147 18.94 -38.45 10.66
N ALA A 148 17.87 -38.07 11.35
CA ALA A 148 16.89 -37.11 10.85
C ALA A 148 17.48 -35.69 10.79
N ARG A 149 18.17 -35.25 11.85
CA ARG A 149 18.84 -33.95 11.93
C ARG A 149 19.91 -33.78 10.86
N LEU A 150 20.77 -34.78 10.65
CA LEU A 150 21.78 -34.74 9.58
C LEU A 150 21.16 -34.63 8.17
N ARG A 151 20.04 -35.30 7.92
CA ARG A 151 19.30 -35.16 6.65
C ARG A 151 18.70 -33.76 6.51
N GLN A 152 18.12 -33.21 7.57
CA GLN A 152 17.56 -31.86 7.58
C GLN A 152 18.64 -30.79 7.34
N LEU A 153 19.81 -30.95 7.97
CA LEU A 153 20.95 -30.06 7.81
C LEU A 153 21.51 -30.08 6.39
N ARG A 154 21.60 -31.25 5.74
CA ARG A 154 21.94 -31.35 4.30
C ARG A 154 20.92 -30.62 3.43
N ALA A 155 19.63 -30.84 3.68
CA ALA A 155 18.58 -30.14 2.95
C ALA A 155 18.66 -28.61 3.16
N GLN A 156 19.07 -28.16 4.35
CA GLN A 156 19.30 -26.75 4.64
C GLN A 156 20.49 -26.17 3.87
N VAL A 157 21.61 -26.89 3.79
CA VAL A 157 22.77 -26.46 2.99
C VAL A 157 22.42 -26.31 1.50
N GLU A 158 21.63 -27.24 0.94
CA GLU A 158 21.14 -27.10 -0.44
C GLU A 158 20.25 -25.88 -0.63
N ARG A 159 19.38 -25.55 0.34
CA ARG A 159 18.59 -24.30 0.30
C ARG A 159 19.48 -23.06 0.40
N ILE A 160 20.53 -23.10 1.23
CA ILE A 160 21.51 -22.01 1.31
C ILE A 160 22.18 -21.81 -0.05
N ASN A 161 22.51 -22.87 -0.78
CA ASN A 161 23.04 -22.77 -2.15
C ASN A 161 22.08 -22.03 -3.09
N ASP A 162 20.78 -22.35 -3.04
CA ASP A 162 19.74 -21.66 -3.82
C ASP A 162 19.63 -20.16 -3.46
N LEU A 163 19.85 -19.80 -2.20
CA LEU A 163 19.87 -18.41 -1.74
C LEU A 163 21.15 -17.68 -2.18
N VAL A 164 22.31 -18.32 -2.09
CA VAL A 164 23.60 -17.79 -2.55
C VAL A 164 23.56 -17.44 -4.03
N ALA A 165 22.89 -18.26 -4.85
CA ALA A 165 22.69 -17.99 -6.28
C ALA A 165 21.96 -16.66 -6.55
N ARG A 166 21.17 -16.17 -5.59
CA ARG A 166 20.40 -14.91 -5.68
C ARG A 166 21.15 -13.70 -5.13
N GLU A 167 22.30 -13.89 -4.49
CA GLU A 167 23.09 -12.79 -3.93
C GLU A 167 23.69 -11.90 -5.05
N PRO A 168 23.75 -10.57 -4.84
CA PRO A 168 24.43 -9.67 -5.75
C PRO A 168 25.94 -9.93 -5.77
N ALA A 169 26.60 -9.56 -6.87
CA ALA A 169 28.03 -9.83 -7.09
C ALA A 169 28.95 -9.34 -5.95
N VAL A 170 28.57 -8.26 -5.25
CA VAL A 170 29.35 -7.67 -4.16
C VAL A 170 29.42 -8.57 -2.92
N SER A 171 28.33 -9.26 -2.56
CA SER A 171 28.27 -10.16 -1.39
C SER A 171 28.41 -11.64 -1.76
N ARG A 172 28.31 -11.98 -3.05
CA ARG A 172 28.24 -13.38 -3.51
C ARG A 172 29.46 -14.22 -3.14
N ASN A 173 30.67 -13.68 -3.24
CA ASN A 173 31.88 -14.46 -2.96
C ASN A 173 31.99 -14.88 -1.48
N GLU A 174 31.60 -14.00 -0.56
CA GLU A 174 31.56 -14.29 0.88
C GLU A 174 30.49 -15.35 1.17
N ALA A 175 29.31 -15.21 0.57
CA ALA A 175 28.22 -16.17 0.70
C ALA A 175 28.60 -17.57 0.16
N ILE A 176 29.30 -17.63 -0.98
CA ILE A 176 29.85 -18.86 -1.57
C ILE A 176 30.86 -19.51 -0.61
N ALA A 177 31.79 -18.74 -0.04
CA ALA A 177 32.77 -19.26 0.91
C ALA A 177 32.12 -19.83 2.18
N ALA A 178 31.13 -19.14 2.75
CA ALA A 178 30.38 -19.62 3.91
C ALA A 178 29.60 -20.90 3.60
N HIS A 179 28.94 -20.97 2.43
CA HIS A 179 28.26 -22.18 1.97
C HIS A 179 29.22 -23.37 1.83
N HIS A 180 30.37 -23.19 1.16
CA HIS A 180 31.36 -24.26 1.02
C HIS A 180 31.93 -24.73 2.36
N ASP A 181 32.00 -23.85 3.37
CA ASP A 181 32.38 -24.25 4.73
C ASP A 181 31.34 -25.15 5.40
N LEU A 182 30.08 -24.73 5.33
CA LEU A 182 28.96 -25.51 5.86
C LEU A 182 28.85 -26.88 5.18
N ASP A 183 28.87 -26.92 3.84
CA ASP A 183 28.76 -28.16 3.06
C ASP A 183 29.86 -29.17 3.43
N ARG A 184 31.11 -28.70 3.50
CA ARG A 184 32.25 -29.54 3.89
C ARG A 184 32.08 -30.09 5.31
N ARG A 185 31.67 -29.25 6.27
CA ARG A 185 31.46 -29.65 7.68
C ARG A 185 30.32 -30.65 7.81
N VAL A 186 29.20 -30.45 7.10
CA VAL A 186 28.05 -31.38 7.09
C VAL A 186 28.44 -32.71 6.46
N THR A 187 29.21 -32.69 5.38
CA THR A 187 29.72 -33.89 4.72
C THR A 187 30.63 -34.69 5.64
N ASP A 188 31.63 -34.06 6.26
CA ASP A 188 32.53 -34.72 7.22
C ASP A 188 31.76 -35.29 8.41
N LEU A 189 30.84 -34.51 8.99
CA LEU A 189 30.05 -34.95 10.13
C LEU A 189 29.18 -36.17 9.82
N THR A 190 28.58 -36.19 8.63
CA THR A 190 27.76 -37.33 8.23
C THR A 190 28.60 -38.58 7.96
N GLU A 191 29.79 -38.42 7.36
CA GLU A 191 30.70 -39.54 7.15
C GLU A 191 31.24 -40.10 8.48
N ARG A 192 31.47 -39.25 9.49
CA ARG A 192 31.81 -39.69 10.86
C ARG A 192 30.66 -40.46 11.51
N ALA A 193 29.44 -39.94 11.43
CA ALA A 193 28.25 -40.60 11.95
C ALA A 193 28.05 -41.99 11.30
N ARG A 194 28.24 -42.08 9.98
CA ARG A 194 28.16 -43.35 9.23
C ARG A 194 29.19 -44.40 9.70
N ARG A 195 30.35 -43.95 10.19
CA ARG A 195 31.38 -44.82 10.79
C ARG A 195 31.11 -45.16 12.27
N GLY A 196 30.00 -44.70 12.84
CA GLY A 196 29.62 -44.95 14.23
C GLY A 196 30.31 -44.03 15.25
N ALA A 197 30.87 -42.90 14.82
CA ALA A 197 31.41 -41.91 15.76
C ALA A 197 30.28 -41.17 16.47
N ASP A 198 30.47 -40.85 17.75
CA ASP A 198 29.61 -39.92 18.47
C ASP A 198 29.80 -38.50 17.90
N VAL A 199 28.73 -37.96 17.33
CA VAL A 199 28.68 -36.63 16.71
C VAL A 199 27.62 -35.74 17.35
N GLY A 200 26.95 -36.18 18.42
CA GLY A 200 25.82 -35.47 19.01
C GLY A 200 26.16 -34.02 19.40
N GLY A 201 27.30 -33.83 20.06
CA GLY A 201 27.79 -32.51 20.48
C GLY A 201 28.24 -31.59 19.34
N LEU A 202 28.42 -32.11 18.12
CA LEU A 202 28.88 -31.35 16.96
C LEU A 202 27.74 -30.86 16.06
N ILE A 203 26.57 -31.50 16.12
CA ILE A 203 25.41 -31.15 15.28
C ILE A 203 24.83 -29.80 15.70
N GLY A 204 24.61 -29.58 17.00
CA GLY A 204 24.00 -28.34 17.50
C GLY A 204 24.72 -27.05 17.04
N PRO A 205 26.05 -26.93 17.20
CA PRO A 205 26.79 -25.78 16.70
C PRO A 205 26.67 -25.59 15.18
N LEU A 206 26.66 -26.68 14.40
CA LEU A 206 26.55 -26.61 12.95
C LEU A 206 25.14 -26.22 12.49
N GLU A 207 24.09 -26.66 13.18
CA GLU A 207 22.72 -26.20 12.96
C GLU A 207 22.56 -24.70 13.24
N ILE A 208 23.19 -24.19 14.31
CA ILE A 208 23.18 -22.76 14.63
C ILE A 208 23.87 -21.95 13.52
N ASP A 209 25.03 -22.40 13.04
CA ASP A 209 25.75 -21.71 11.96
C ASP A 209 24.95 -21.72 10.66
N ALA A 210 24.36 -22.86 10.28
CA ALA A 210 23.52 -22.98 9.09
C ALA A 210 22.25 -22.11 9.20
N ALA A 211 21.56 -22.14 10.35
CA ALA A 211 20.38 -21.32 10.62
C ALA A 211 20.70 -19.82 10.56
N ARG A 212 21.83 -19.39 11.13
CA ARG A 212 22.29 -18.00 11.04
C ARG A 212 22.53 -17.60 9.58
N ASN A 213 23.25 -18.42 8.83
CA ASN A 213 23.56 -18.13 7.42
C ASN A 213 22.28 -18.05 6.55
N GLU A 214 21.38 -19.03 6.67
CA GLU A 214 20.10 -19.05 5.94
C GLU A 214 19.24 -17.82 6.27
N ARG A 215 19.10 -17.48 7.56
CA ARG A 215 18.38 -16.29 8.01
C ARG A 215 18.96 -15.01 7.42
N ASP A 216 20.28 -14.83 7.52
CA ASP A 216 20.93 -13.59 7.10
C ASP A 216 20.80 -13.38 5.58
N LEU A 217 20.87 -14.47 4.79
CA LEU A 217 20.59 -14.45 3.34
C LEU A 217 19.12 -14.12 3.02
N ILE A 218 18.16 -14.72 3.74
CA ILE A 218 16.73 -14.44 3.56
C ILE A 218 16.42 -12.97 3.87
N VAL A 219 16.88 -12.48 5.04
CA VAL A 219 16.66 -11.09 5.48
C VAL A 219 17.34 -10.12 4.52
N GLY A 220 18.60 -10.38 4.14
CA GLY A 220 19.32 -9.56 3.16
C GLY A 220 18.60 -9.50 1.81
N GLY A 221 18.07 -10.63 1.34
CA GLY A 221 17.25 -10.72 0.13
C GLY A 221 15.96 -9.90 0.22
N ALA A 222 15.21 -10.06 1.31
CA ALA A 222 13.97 -9.35 1.57
C ALA A 222 14.19 -7.83 1.63
N THR A 223 15.15 -7.38 2.44
CA THR A 223 15.49 -5.95 2.58
C THR A 223 15.89 -5.32 1.24
N ARG A 224 16.61 -6.04 0.38
CA ARG A 224 16.97 -5.52 -0.95
C ARG A 224 15.76 -5.39 -1.87
N ARG A 225 14.83 -6.36 -1.85
CA ARG A 225 13.58 -6.30 -2.64
C ARG A 225 12.69 -5.13 -2.19
N GLU A 226 12.55 -4.94 -0.89
CA GLU A 226 11.81 -3.82 -0.31
C GLU A 226 12.39 -2.47 -0.76
N ARG A 227 13.72 -2.30 -0.62
CA ARG A 227 14.41 -1.08 -1.09
C ARG A 227 14.21 -0.84 -2.59
N ALA A 228 14.28 -1.89 -3.41
CA ALA A 228 14.04 -1.77 -4.84
C ALA A 228 12.59 -1.35 -5.14
N ALA A 229 11.62 -1.88 -4.40
CA ALA A 229 10.21 -1.51 -4.52
C ALA A 229 9.96 -0.05 -4.09
N ASP A 230 10.59 0.41 -3.01
CA ASP A 230 10.50 1.81 -2.57
C ASP A 230 11.06 2.78 -3.62
N VAL A 231 12.21 2.45 -4.21
CA VAL A 231 12.81 3.26 -5.29
C VAL A 231 11.89 3.27 -6.52
N ALA A 232 11.33 2.12 -6.90
CA ALA A 232 10.38 2.03 -8.01
C ALA A 232 9.12 2.86 -7.74
N ARG A 233 8.56 2.80 -6.53
CA ARG A 233 7.42 3.62 -6.10
C ARG A 233 7.75 5.12 -6.19
N ALA A 234 8.90 5.54 -5.66
CA ALA A 234 9.32 6.94 -5.70
C ALA A 234 9.46 7.45 -7.15
N ARG A 235 9.99 6.62 -8.06
CA ARG A 235 10.06 6.95 -9.50
C ARG A 235 8.68 7.08 -10.13
N ALA A 236 7.76 6.15 -9.85
CA ALA A 236 6.41 6.20 -10.39
C ALA A 236 5.66 7.46 -9.93
N VAL A 237 5.68 7.75 -8.61
CA VAL A 237 5.06 8.95 -8.04
C VAL A 237 5.67 10.22 -8.63
N ARG A 238 7.00 10.27 -8.81
CA ARG A 238 7.66 11.42 -9.44
C ARG A 238 7.14 11.65 -10.86
N THR A 239 7.09 10.61 -11.69
CA THR A 239 6.59 10.72 -13.08
C THR A 239 5.14 11.21 -13.12
N GLU A 240 4.29 10.69 -12.23
CA GLU A 240 2.90 11.12 -12.11
C GLU A 240 2.80 12.60 -11.74
N LEU A 241 3.56 13.04 -10.73
CA LEU A 241 3.58 14.44 -10.31
C LEU A 241 4.16 15.37 -11.39
N GLU A 242 5.14 14.93 -12.19
CA GLU A 242 5.66 15.71 -13.32
C GLU A 242 4.56 15.96 -14.35
N ALA A 243 3.79 14.94 -14.71
CA ALA A 243 2.65 15.07 -15.62
C ALA A 243 1.54 15.97 -15.03
N GLN A 244 1.22 15.80 -13.75
CA GLN A 244 0.26 16.65 -13.04
C GLN A 244 0.74 18.12 -13.01
N GLY A 245 2.03 18.35 -12.75
CA GLY A 245 2.64 19.67 -12.74
C GLY A 245 2.50 20.39 -14.08
N GLN A 246 2.73 19.69 -15.19
CA GLN A 246 2.51 20.26 -16.53
C GLN A 246 1.04 20.63 -16.76
N ALA A 247 0.11 19.76 -16.37
CA ALA A 247 -1.32 20.03 -16.50
C ALA A 247 -1.79 21.23 -15.67
N VAL A 248 -1.29 21.36 -14.44
CA VAL A 248 -1.60 22.50 -13.56
C VAL A 248 -0.99 23.80 -14.09
N ARG A 249 0.21 23.75 -14.68
CA ARG A 249 0.82 24.92 -15.32
C ARG A 249 0.01 25.40 -16.52
N ALA A 250 -0.44 24.49 -17.39
CA ALA A 250 -1.34 24.83 -18.48
C ALA A 250 -2.70 25.37 -18.00
N LEU A 251 -3.22 24.89 -16.86
CA LEU A 251 -4.43 25.44 -16.23
C LEU A 251 -4.18 26.87 -15.71
N ALA A 252 -3.04 27.10 -15.07
CA ALA A 252 -2.65 28.41 -14.56
C ALA A 252 -2.53 29.42 -15.72
N ASP A 253 -1.86 29.05 -16.81
CA ASP A 253 -1.70 29.90 -18.01
C ASP A 253 -3.06 30.29 -18.60
N ARG A 254 -3.98 29.32 -18.74
CA ARG A 254 -5.36 29.59 -19.18
C ARG A 254 -6.11 30.52 -18.22
N CYS A 255 -5.96 30.32 -16.91
CA CYS A 255 -6.60 31.15 -15.91
C CYS A 255 -6.07 32.59 -15.93
N VAL A 256 -4.75 32.76 -16.05
CA VAL A 256 -4.10 34.08 -16.09
C VAL A 256 -4.48 34.84 -17.36
N ALA A 257 -4.59 34.15 -18.50
CA ALA A 257 -5.08 34.75 -19.74
C ALA A 257 -6.59 35.07 -19.70
N GLY A 258 -7.40 34.23 -19.02
CA GLY A 258 -8.86 34.31 -19.09
C GLY A 258 -9.53 35.21 -18.04
N VAL A 259 -8.93 35.44 -16.87
CA VAL A 259 -9.59 36.17 -15.77
C VAL A 259 -8.69 37.16 -15.04
N THR A 260 -9.28 38.25 -14.54
CA THR A 260 -8.63 39.21 -13.64
C THR A 260 -9.53 39.58 -12.45
N PRO A 261 -9.05 39.52 -11.19
CA PRO A 261 -7.72 39.03 -10.80
C PRO A 261 -7.62 37.50 -10.89
N ALA A 262 -6.53 37.00 -11.45
CA ALA A 262 -6.17 35.58 -11.38
C ALA A 262 -5.48 35.24 -10.04
N PRO A 263 -5.57 33.99 -9.56
CA PRO A 263 -4.80 33.52 -8.41
C PRO A 263 -3.29 33.69 -8.63
N ARG A 264 -2.55 34.02 -7.56
CA ARG A 264 -1.09 34.30 -7.59
C ARG A 264 -0.24 33.15 -7.04
N LEU A 265 -0.74 31.91 -7.11
CA LEU A 265 -0.03 30.75 -6.57
C LEU A 265 1.03 30.25 -7.56
N GLY A 266 2.24 29.97 -7.08
CA GLY A 266 3.26 29.29 -7.91
C GLY A 266 2.87 27.84 -8.19
N VAL A 267 3.18 27.33 -9.39
CA VAL A 267 3.06 25.90 -9.72
C VAL A 267 4.42 25.24 -9.48
N PRO A 268 4.56 24.34 -8.47
CA PRO A 268 5.81 23.68 -8.16
C PRO A 268 6.44 22.97 -9.37
N ASP A 269 7.77 23.00 -9.44
CA ASP A 269 8.54 22.20 -10.39
C ASP A 269 9.06 20.93 -9.71
N VAL A 270 8.52 19.79 -10.12
CA VAL A 270 8.90 18.47 -9.59
C VAL A 270 10.34 18.12 -9.96
N THR A 271 10.83 18.60 -11.11
CA THR A 271 12.19 18.30 -11.59
C THR A 271 13.26 18.91 -10.70
N ALA A 272 12.94 20.01 -9.99
CA ALA A 272 13.82 20.65 -9.03
C ALA A 272 14.13 19.78 -7.79
N LEU A 273 13.38 18.69 -7.55
CA LEU A 273 13.69 17.73 -6.49
C LEU A 273 14.93 16.87 -6.80
N GLY A 274 15.37 16.82 -8.06
CA GLY A 274 16.50 16.01 -8.51
C GLY A 274 16.17 14.52 -8.69
N PRO A 275 17.19 13.69 -8.97
CA PRO A 275 17.02 12.25 -9.19
C PRO A 275 16.53 11.54 -7.92
N VAL A 276 15.87 10.39 -8.10
CA VAL A 276 15.45 9.54 -6.97
C VAL A 276 16.71 8.93 -6.33
N PRO A 277 16.94 9.16 -5.03
CA PRO A 277 18.10 8.62 -4.33
C PRO A 277 17.98 7.10 -4.14
N ASN A 278 19.11 6.45 -3.89
CA ASN A 278 19.20 4.99 -3.73
C ASN A 278 19.58 4.56 -2.29
N THR A 279 19.72 5.51 -1.36
CA THR A 279 19.95 5.22 0.06
C THR A 279 18.64 5.34 0.85
N PRO A 280 18.40 4.50 1.87
CA PRO A 280 17.13 4.51 2.61
C PRO A 280 16.80 5.86 3.25
N ALA A 281 17.77 6.47 3.95
CA ALA A 281 17.56 7.73 4.66
C ALA A 281 17.28 8.92 3.72
N GLU A 282 17.88 8.93 2.53
CA GLU A 282 17.59 9.95 1.53
C GLU A 282 16.26 9.70 0.82
N LEU A 283 15.90 8.42 0.60
CA LEU A 283 14.66 8.02 -0.04
C LEU A 283 13.44 8.39 0.79
N GLU A 284 13.48 8.19 2.10
CA GLU A 284 12.40 8.63 3.01
C GLU A 284 12.20 10.15 2.92
N LYS A 285 13.27 10.92 3.05
CA LYS A 285 13.24 12.39 2.88
C LYS A 285 12.76 12.81 1.49
N TYR A 286 13.07 12.03 0.45
CA TYR A 286 12.60 12.29 -0.90
C TYR A 286 11.09 12.06 -1.04
N LEU A 287 10.57 10.97 -0.48
CA LEU A 287 9.14 10.67 -0.46
C LEU A 287 8.35 11.76 0.29
N THR A 288 8.84 12.22 1.44
CA THR A 288 8.21 13.34 2.17
C THR A 288 8.15 14.62 1.31
N ARG A 289 9.19 14.89 0.52
CA ARG A 289 9.21 16.03 -0.40
C ARG A 289 8.23 15.85 -1.56
N LEU A 290 8.11 14.65 -2.13
CA LEU A 290 7.09 14.34 -3.15
C LEU A 290 5.67 14.57 -2.60
N ASP A 291 5.40 14.16 -1.36
CA ASP A 291 4.12 14.39 -0.70
C ASP A 291 3.80 15.86 -0.46
N ALA A 292 4.81 16.68 -0.15
CA ALA A 292 4.65 18.13 -0.06
C ALA A 292 4.33 18.74 -1.43
N VAL A 293 5.02 18.32 -2.50
CA VAL A 293 4.77 18.79 -3.86
C VAL A 293 3.37 18.39 -4.35
N ARG A 294 2.94 17.16 -4.09
CA ARG A 294 1.58 16.69 -4.40
C ARG A 294 0.50 17.59 -3.79
N ARG A 295 0.64 17.91 -2.50
CA ARG A 295 -0.29 18.82 -1.79
C ARG A 295 -0.29 20.22 -2.39
N ALA A 296 0.88 20.76 -2.69
CA ALA A 296 1.01 22.09 -3.30
C ALA A 296 0.40 22.15 -4.72
N LEU A 297 0.61 21.12 -5.54
CA LEU A 297 -0.03 21.00 -6.85
C LEU A 297 -1.56 20.94 -6.75
N GLY A 298 -2.08 20.16 -5.79
CA GLY A 298 -3.52 20.11 -5.52
C GLY A 298 -4.09 21.47 -5.12
N GLN A 299 -3.38 22.21 -4.26
CA GLN A 299 -3.80 23.57 -3.85
C GLN A 299 -3.82 24.55 -5.04
N ALA A 300 -2.77 24.55 -5.87
CA ALA A 300 -2.70 25.41 -7.06
C ALA A 300 -3.82 25.05 -8.05
N GLN A 301 -4.02 23.76 -8.32
CA GLN A 301 -5.07 23.28 -9.21
C GLN A 301 -6.47 23.76 -8.77
N SER A 302 -6.80 23.58 -7.50
CA SER A 302 -8.11 23.99 -6.95
C SER A 302 -8.32 25.50 -7.06
N ALA A 303 -7.30 26.31 -6.75
CA ALA A 303 -7.42 27.76 -6.82
C ALA A 303 -7.64 28.28 -8.26
N TYR A 304 -6.87 27.78 -9.23
CA TYR A 304 -7.02 28.16 -10.62
C TYR A 304 -8.34 27.68 -11.24
N ARG A 305 -8.77 26.46 -10.89
CA ARG A 305 -10.07 25.94 -11.32
C ARG A 305 -11.21 26.79 -10.77
N ALA A 306 -11.21 27.10 -9.48
CA ALA A 306 -12.26 27.90 -8.85
C ALA A 306 -12.42 29.29 -9.48
N ALA A 307 -11.32 29.91 -9.93
CA ALA A 307 -11.37 31.21 -10.59
C ALA A 307 -12.05 31.14 -11.97
N LEU A 308 -11.78 30.08 -12.75
CA LEU A 308 -12.46 29.83 -14.03
C LEU A 308 -13.93 29.43 -13.83
N GLU A 309 -14.22 28.54 -12.87
CA GLU A 309 -15.59 28.17 -12.53
C GLU A 309 -16.40 29.40 -12.08
N ARG A 310 -15.78 30.33 -11.34
CA ARG A 310 -16.42 31.59 -10.95
C ARG A 310 -16.78 32.47 -12.15
N ARG A 311 -15.96 32.50 -13.20
CA ARG A 311 -16.28 33.18 -14.46
C ARG A 311 -17.53 32.57 -15.08
N ASP A 312 -17.54 31.25 -15.21
CA ASP A 312 -18.63 30.53 -15.87
C ASP A 312 -19.94 30.62 -15.07
N GLU A 313 -19.87 30.57 -13.74
CA GLU A 313 -21.02 30.79 -12.85
C GLU A 313 -21.61 32.20 -13.03
N LEU A 314 -20.76 33.24 -13.06
CA LEU A 314 -21.20 34.62 -13.25
C LEU A 314 -21.83 34.83 -14.63
N ALA A 315 -21.25 34.24 -15.68
CA ALA A 315 -21.81 34.28 -17.03
C ALA A 315 -23.20 33.62 -17.07
N GLY A 316 -23.32 32.38 -16.56
CA GLY A 316 -24.60 31.67 -16.52
C GLY A 316 -25.67 32.38 -15.69
N ARG A 317 -25.29 33.04 -14.58
CA ARG A 317 -26.23 33.85 -13.79
C ARG A 317 -26.73 35.07 -14.55
N LEU A 318 -25.85 35.76 -15.28
CA LEU A 318 -26.23 36.92 -16.09
C LEU A 318 -27.29 36.53 -17.13
N ASP A 319 -27.07 35.43 -17.85
CA ASP A 319 -28.02 34.93 -18.85
C ASP A 319 -29.34 34.46 -18.23
N ALA A 320 -29.27 33.75 -17.09
CA ALA A 320 -30.47 33.32 -16.38
C ALA A 320 -31.33 34.51 -15.91
N TYR A 321 -30.69 35.58 -15.43
CA TYR A 321 -31.41 36.79 -15.04
C TYR A 321 -32.01 37.52 -16.24
N GLN A 322 -31.36 37.52 -17.41
CA GLN A 322 -31.92 38.08 -18.63
C GLN A 322 -33.19 37.35 -19.08
N VAL A 323 -33.18 36.01 -19.04
CA VAL A 323 -34.39 35.21 -19.33
C VAL A 323 -35.50 35.54 -18.33
N LYS A 324 -35.17 35.67 -17.03
CA LYS A 324 -36.15 36.00 -15.99
C LYS A 324 -36.70 37.42 -16.14
N ALA A 325 -35.90 38.40 -16.57
CA ALA A 325 -36.37 39.76 -16.85
C ALA A 325 -37.40 39.79 -18.00
N GLY A 326 -37.20 38.95 -19.03
CA GLY A 326 -38.12 38.83 -20.16
C GLY A 326 -39.53 38.35 -19.80
N SER A 327 -39.72 37.65 -18.68
CA SER A 327 -41.05 37.20 -18.22
C SER A 327 -41.78 38.21 -17.33
N VAL A 328 -41.11 39.30 -16.92
CA VAL A 328 -41.60 40.26 -15.92
C VAL A 328 -41.90 41.64 -16.53
N ALA A 329 -41.26 42.00 -17.65
CA ALA A 329 -41.32 43.32 -18.26
C ALA A 329 -42.74 43.71 -18.73
N ARG A 330 -43.41 44.60 -17.97
CA ARG A 330 -44.64 45.31 -18.39
C ARG A 330 -44.59 46.84 -18.23
N THR A 331 -43.45 47.40 -17.77
CA THR A 331 -43.27 48.84 -17.50
C THR A 331 -42.00 49.35 -18.17
N SER A 332 -42.12 50.36 -19.04
CA SER A 332 -41.09 50.73 -20.03
C SER A 332 -39.73 51.19 -19.48
N GLY A 333 -39.67 51.79 -18.29
CA GLY A 333 -38.40 52.32 -17.74
C GLY A 333 -37.50 51.25 -17.09
N THR A 334 -38.09 50.26 -16.43
CA THR A 334 -37.38 49.15 -15.79
C THR A 334 -36.66 48.25 -16.79
N THR A 335 -37.20 48.13 -18.00
CA THR A 335 -36.65 47.30 -19.07
C THR A 335 -35.35 47.88 -19.65
N GLU A 336 -35.22 49.21 -19.69
CA GLU A 336 -34.03 49.89 -20.24
C GLU A 336 -32.81 49.72 -19.31
N ASP A 337 -32.99 49.93 -18.00
CA ASP A 337 -31.91 49.76 -17.02
C ASP A 337 -31.40 48.32 -16.95
N LEU A 338 -32.30 47.32 -17.01
CA LEU A 338 -31.91 45.91 -17.05
C LEU A 338 -31.18 45.57 -18.37
N ALA A 339 -31.64 46.08 -19.51
CA ALA A 339 -30.96 45.88 -20.79
C ALA A 339 -29.55 46.49 -20.78
N GLU A 340 -29.38 47.66 -20.16
CA GLU A 340 -28.07 48.31 -20.01
C GLU A 340 -27.12 47.52 -19.11
N LEU A 341 -27.61 47.01 -17.98
CA LEU A 341 -26.81 46.16 -17.10
C LEU A 341 -26.40 44.85 -17.78
N TYR A 342 -27.30 44.24 -18.57
CA TYR A 342 -26.98 43.05 -19.36
C TYR A 342 -25.87 43.34 -20.37
N ARG A 343 -26.03 44.41 -21.17
CA ARG A 343 -25.08 44.84 -22.19
C ARG A 343 -23.69 45.06 -21.60
N ARG A 344 -23.58 45.81 -20.49
CA ARG A 344 -22.31 46.04 -19.80
C ARG A 344 -21.71 44.74 -19.24
N GLY A 345 -22.53 43.82 -18.77
CA GLY A 345 -22.09 42.50 -18.30
C GLY A 345 -21.46 41.69 -19.43
N HIS A 346 -22.10 41.66 -20.60
CA HIS A 346 -21.57 41.03 -21.80
C HIS A 346 -20.30 41.70 -22.33
N GLU A 347 -20.23 43.04 -22.35
CA GLU A 347 -19.00 43.76 -22.70
C GLU A 347 -17.80 43.36 -21.81
N VAL A 348 -18.04 43.04 -20.54
CA VAL A 348 -17.00 42.53 -19.64
C VAL A 348 -16.67 41.06 -19.93
N LEU A 349 -17.64 40.23 -20.31
CA LEU A 349 -17.39 38.84 -20.72
C LEU A 349 -16.61 38.73 -22.04
N ASP A 350 -16.84 39.66 -22.96
CA ASP A 350 -16.15 39.76 -24.25
C ASP A 350 -14.71 40.29 -24.11
N SER A 351 -14.35 40.84 -22.94
CA SER A 351 -12.99 41.28 -22.64
C SER A 351 -12.09 40.11 -22.24
N GLU A 352 -10.86 40.07 -22.75
CA GLU A 352 -9.84 39.09 -22.37
C GLU A 352 -8.62 39.82 -21.79
N PRO A 353 -8.30 39.65 -20.48
CA PRO A 353 -8.98 38.82 -19.47
C PRO A 353 -10.29 39.41 -18.92
N VAL A 354 -11.24 38.54 -18.56
CA VAL A 354 -12.53 38.93 -17.94
C VAL A 354 -12.30 39.48 -16.53
N ASN A 355 -12.77 40.70 -16.27
CA ASN A 355 -12.69 41.28 -14.92
C ASN A 355 -13.79 40.72 -14.01
N LEU A 356 -13.45 39.73 -13.18
CA LEU A 356 -14.37 39.01 -12.29
C LEU A 356 -15.00 39.91 -11.22
N VAL A 357 -14.26 40.92 -10.74
CA VAL A 357 -14.77 41.87 -9.75
C VAL A 357 -15.84 42.74 -10.38
N ARG A 358 -15.56 43.28 -11.57
CA ARG A 358 -16.51 44.10 -12.32
C ARG A 358 -17.74 43.30 -12.76
N LEU A 359 -17.53 42.10 -13.31
CA LEU A 359 -18.62 41.20 -13.71
C LEU A 359 -19.50 40.82 -12.50
N GLY A 360 -18.88 40.45 -11.38
CA GLY A 360 -19.61 40.14 -10.15
C GLY A 360 -20.46 41.29 -9.65
N ALA A 361 -19.95 42.52 -9.70
CA ALA A 361 -20.71 43.71 -9.32
C ALA A 361 -21.89 43.97 -10.26
N LEU A 362 -21.70 43.79 -11.58
CA LEU A 362 -22.78 43.96 -12.57
C LEU A 362 -23.87 42.89 -12.41
N VAL A 363 -23.50 41.62 -12.20
CA VAL A 363 -24.46 40.53 -11.94
C VAL A 363 -25.25 40.78 -10.66
N ALA A 364 -24.59 41.25 -9.59
CA ALA A 364 -25.26 41.60 -8.34
C ALA A 364 -26.23 42.78 -8.53
N ALA A 365 -25.82 43.84 -9.23
CA ALA A 365 -26.67 44.98 -9.53
C ALA A 365 -27.89 44.58 -10.36
N TYR A 366 -27.70 43.74 -11.38
CA TYR A 366 -28.79 43.19 -12.20
C TYR A 366 -29.81 42.46 -11.32
N GLN A 367 -29.34 41.56 -10.45
CA GLN A 367 -30.19 40.80 -9.55
C GLN A 367 -31.01 41.73 -8.63
N THR A 368 -30.36 42.70 -7.98
CA THR A 368 -31.03 43.63 -7.08
C THR A 368 -32.10 44.46 -7.79
N TYR A 369 -31.81 44.93 -9.01
CA TYR A 369 -32.75 45.71 -9.80
C TYR A 369 -33.95 44.86 -10.25
N LEU A 370 -33.70 43.61 -10.67
CA LEU A 370 -34.74 42.65 -11.02
C LEU A 370 -35.65 42.30 -9.83
N ASP A 371 -35.08 42.06 -8.65
CA ASP A 371 -35.82 41.72 -7.44
C ASP A 371 -36.68 42.90 -6.94
N THR A 372 -36.16 44.12 -7.03
CA THR A 372 -36.92 45.35 -6.68
C THR A 372 -38.09 45.58 -7.64
N SER A 373 -37.87 45.31 -8.93
CA SER A 373 -38.89 45.43 -9.97
C SER A 373 -40.02 44.40 -9.80
N LEU A 374 -39.68 43.19 -9.35
CA LEU A 374 -40.64 42.16 -8.97
C LEU A 374 -41.45 42.55 -7.73
N ALA A 375 -40.82 43.15 -6.72
CA ALA A 375 -41.48 43.59 -5.49
C ALA A 375 -42.44 44.78 -5.69
N THR A 376 -42.19 45.61 -6.71
CA THR A 376 -43.00 46.81 -7.01
C THR A 376 -44.15 46.51 -8.00
N GLY A 377 -44.31 45.26 -8.44
CA GLY A 377 -45.46 44.83 -9.25
C GLY A 377 -46.79 44.97 -8.49
N PRO A 378 -47.92 45.18 -9.20
CA PRO A 378 -49.20 45.45 -8.55
C PRO A 378 -49.61 44.29 -7.65
N LYS A 379 -49.84 44.57 -6.35
CA LYS A 379 -50.52 43.65 -5.44
C LYS A 379 -51.90 43.31 -6.03
N PRO A 380 -52.32 42.03 -6.06
CA PRO A 380 -53.70 41.71 -6.41
C PRO A 380 -54.61 42.42 -5.40
N GLN A 381 -55.47 43.31 -5.89
CA GLN A 381 -56.50 43.95 -5.06
C GLN A 381 -57.34 42.84 -4.44
N GLN A 382 -57.23 42.66 -3.12
CA GLN A 382 -58.22 41.94 -2.35
C GLN A 382 -59.53 42.71 -2.49
N GLY A 383 -60.50 42.09 -3.18
CA GLY A 383 -61.83 42.66 -3.38
C GLY A 383 -62.49 42.92 -2.03
N HIS A 384 -62.66 44.19 -1.71
CA HIS A 384 -63.60 44.62 -0.67
C HIS A 384 -65.01 44.45 -1.22
N GLU A 385 -65.63 43.31 -0.94
CA GLU A 385 -67.09 43.22 -0.93
C GLU A 385 -67.61 43.92 0.33
N SER A 386 -68.15 45.13 0.16
CA SER A 386 -69.08 45.72 1.11
C SER A 386 -70.36 46.05 0.35
N GLY A 387 -71.41 45.33 0.73
CA GLY A 387 -72.70 45.31 0.05
C GLY A 387 -73.45 46.63 0.08
N ARG A 388 -74.45 46.71 -0.79
CA ARG A 388 -75.58 47.60 -0.59
C ARG A 388 -76.86 46.94 -1.08
N ALA A 389 -77.78 46.83 -0.14
CA ALA A 389 -79.15 46.38 -0.32
C ALA A 389 -79.92 47.25 -1.32
N THR A 390 -80.80 46.61 -2.08
CA THR A 390 -82.01 47.22 -2.66
C THR A 390 -83.19 46.33 -2.29
N GLY A 391 -84.14 46.88 -1.55
CA GLY A 391 -85.42 46.25 -1.22
C GLY A 391 -86.51 46.50 -2.26
N GLY A 392 -87.64 45.83 -2.02
CA GLY A 392 -88.95 46.00 -2.68
C GLY A 392 -89.21 44.96 -3.78
N THR A 393 -90.34 44.25 -3.89
CA THR A 393 -91.66 44.35 -3.24
C THR A 393 -92.45 43.09 -3.62
N THR A 394 -93.06 42.36 -2.68
CA THR A 394 -94.51 42.03 -2.61
C THR A 394 -94.81 41.23 -1.35
#